data_AF-A0A9N6WRU3-F1
#
_entry.id   AF-A0A9N6WRU3-F1
#
_cell.length_a   1.000
_cell.length_b   1.000
_cell.length_c   1.000
_cell.angle_alpha   90.00
_cell.angle_beta   90.00
_cell.angle_gamma   90.00
#
_symmetry.space_group_name_H-M   'P 1'
#
loop_
_entity.id
_entity.type
_entity.pdbx_description
1 polymer ?
#
loop_
_entity_poly.entity_id
_entity_poly.type
_entity_poly.pdbx_seq_one_letter_code
_entity_poly.pdbx_strand_id
1 'polypeptide(L)'
;MSYLTSVLGRLPSLGYTVSNPLIQQVRFKWANWNMLKDYKRRQAFEKFGADRMRLNAIRKNDIIPFEIKEIADKEVAALPRDASIVRIRQRCAVTSRSRGVVMRWRLSRMVWRHLADNNKLSSVQRAMW
;
A
#
# COMPACT_ATOMS: atom_id res chain seq x y z
N MET A 1 -29.36 38.39 0.48
CA MET A 1 -27.98 37.90 0.25
C MET A 1 -27.44 37.41 1.58
N SER A 2 -27.14 36.13 1.65
CA SER A 2 -27.09 35.32 2.87
C SER A 2 -25.85 35.61 3.74
N TYR A 3 -26.10 35.64 5.04
CA TYR A 3 -25.19 35.81 6.20
C TYR A 3 -24.05 34.78 6.32
N LEU A 4 -23.70 34.07 5.24
CA LEU A 4 -22.73 32.97 5.24
C LEU A 4 -21.32 33.39 4.77
N THR A 5 -21.15 34.60 4.23
CA THR A 5 -19.86 35.09 3.73
C THR A 5 -18.99 35.80 4.77
N SER A 6 -19.49 36.06 6.00
CA SER A 6 -18.71 36.63 7.10
C SER A 6 -17.95 35.59 7.94
N VAL A 7 -18.21 34.30 7.75
CA VAL A 7 -17.59 33.20 8.52
C VAL A 7 -16.34 32.63 7.83
N LEU A 8 -16.11 32.94 6.55
CA LEU A 8 -14.91 32.51 5.84
C LEU A 8 -13.76 33.48 6.10
N GLY A 9 -13.14 33.35 7.27
CA GLY A 9 -11.87 33.97 7.59
C GLY A 9 -10.81 33.64 6.55
N ARG A 10 -10.04 34.66 6.15
CA ARG A 10 -8.91 34.59 5.22
C ARG A 10 -7.96 33.45 5.61
N LEU A 11 -7.60 32.60 4.65
CA LEU A 11 -6.49 31.66 4.82
C LEU A 11 -5.21 32.45 5.13
N PRO A 12 -4.54 32.22 6.26
CA PRO A 12 -3.23 32.83 6.50
C PRO A 12 -2.20 32.12 5.61
N SER A 13 -1.44 32.90 4.84
CA SER A 13 -0.20 32.47 4.21
C SER A 13 0.81 32.11 5.31
N LEU A 14 0.82 30.85 5.72
CA LEU A 14 1.80 30.31 6.66
C LEU A 14 3.17 30.23 5.98
N GLY A 15 4.03 31.20 6.33
CA GLY A 15 5.46 31.11 6.12
C GLY A 15 6.03 29.88 6.82
N TYR A 16 6.91 29.17 6.12
CA TYR A 16 7.61 28.01 6.65
C TYR A 16 8.81 28.48 7.48
N THR A 17 8.61 28.72 8.77
CA THR A 17 9.73 28.77 9.73
C THR A 17 9.94 27.38 10.32
N VAL A 18 11.05 26.76 9.92
CA VAL A 18 11.49 25.43 10.33
C VAL A 18 12.17 25.53 11.69
N SER A 19 11.41 25.43 12.78
CA SER A 19 11.92 25.01 14.10
C SER A 19 10.79 24.89 15.12
N ASN A 20 10.06 23.78 15.11
CA ASN A 20 9.21 23.41 16.25
C ASN A 20 9.18 21.88 16.40
N PRO A 21 9.70 21.29 17.50
CA PRO A 21 9.74 19.84 17.69
C PRO A 21 8.35 19.24 18.01
N LEU A 22 7.31 20.07 18.08
CA LEU A 22 5.92 19.67 18.34
C LEU A 22 5.04 19.62 17.07
N ILE A 23 5.65 19.46 15.89
CA ILE A 23 4.89 18.96 14.73
C ILE A 23 4.82 17.44 14.89
N GLN A 24 3.96 16.96 15.80
CA GLN A 24 3.49 15.59 15.70
C GLN A 24 2.83 15.50 14.33
N GLN A 25 3.44 14.75 13.41
CA GLN A 25 2.88 14.52 12.08
C GLN A 25 1.40 14.22 12.27
N VAL A 26 0.50 15.03 11.67
CA VAL A 26 -0.93 14.75 11.65
C VAL A 26 -1.05 13.32 11.19
N ARG A 27 -1.39 12.41 12.12
CA ARG A 27 -1.19 10.98 11.93
C ARG A 27 -2.34 10.48 11.07
N PHE A 28 -2.35 10.85 9.79
CA PHE A 28 -3.04 10.04 8.81
C PHE A 28 -2.53 8.61 9.05
N LYS A 29 -3.45 7.65 9.14
CA LYS A 29 -3.13 6.21 9.31
C LYS A 29 -2.06 5.71 8.31
N TRP A 30 -1.81 6.47 7.24
CA TRP A 30 -0.92 6.17 6.14
C TRP A 30 0.10 7.29 5.92
N ALA A 31 1.35 6.91 5.61
CA ALA A 31 2.42 7.87 5.33
C ALA A 31 2.22 8.67 4.03
N ASN A 32 1.58 8.08 3.01
CA ASN A 32 1.32 8.71 1.72
C ASN A 32 0.02 8.16 1.09
N TRP A 33 -0.57 8.90 0.15
CA TRP A 33 -1.73 8.44 -0.64
C TRP A 33 -1.46 7.12 -1.39
N ASN A 34 -0.22 6.88 -1.80
CA ASN A 34 0.21 5.64 -2.43
C ASN A 34 0.13 4.42 -1.51
N MET A 35 0.32 4.63 -0.20
CA MET A 35 0.15 3.59 0.82
C MET A 35 -1.34 3.31 1.03
N LEU A 36 -2.18 4.34 1.10
CA LEU A 36 -3.64 4.20 1.16
C LEU A 36 -4.19 3.41 -0.04
N LYS A 37 -3.73 3.70 -1.26
CA LYS A 37 -4.11 2.92 -2.46
C LYS A 37 -3.69 1.46 -2.35
N ASP A 38 -2.46 1.19 -1.90
CA ASP A 38 -1.98 -0.19 -1.76
C ASP A 38 -2.77 -0.95 -0.69
N TYR A 39 -3.15 -0.27 0.40
CA TYR A 39 -4.03 -0.82 1.42
C TYR A 39 -5.40 -1.22 0.86
N LYS A 40 -6.05 -0.33 0.10
CA LYS A 40 -7.34 -0.64 -0.54
C LYS A 40 -7.25 -1.84 -1.49
N ARG A 41 -6.14 -1.98 -2.22
CA ARG A 41 -5.89 -3.16 -3.08
C ARG A 41 -5.76 -4.45 -2.28
N ARG A 42 -5.05 -4.41 -1.15
CA ARG A 42 -4.92 -5.58 -0.27
C ARG A 42 -6.27 -5.98 0.31
N GLN A 43 -7.12 -5.03 0.70
CA GLN A 43 -8.48 -5.32 1.13
C GLN A 43 -9.33 -5.93 0.01
N ALA A 44 -9.20 -5.43 -1.23
CA ALA A 44 -9.90 -6.03 -2.37
C ALA A 44 -9.41 -7.46 -2.66
N PHE A 45 -8.09 -7.69 -2.56
CA PHE A 45 -7.50 -9.02 -2.72
C PHE A 45 -7.92 -9.98 -1.60
N GLU A 46 -8.03 -9.52 -0.36
CA GLU A 46 -8.53 -10.33 0.75
C GLU A 46 -9.95 -10.83 0.49
N LYS A 47 -10.82 -9.99 -0.08
CA LYS A 47 -12.21 -10.34 -0.39
C LYS A 47 -12.34 -11.28 -1.59
N PHE A 48 -11.63 -11.00 -2.69
CA PHE A 48 -11.87 -11.66 -3.98
C PHE A 48 -10.70 -12.54 -4.47
N GLY A 49 -9.61 -12.62 -3.71
CA GLY A 49 -8.39 -13.31 -4.12
C GLY A 49 -8.59 -14.82 -4.28
N ALA A 50 -9.36 -15.44 -3.40
CA ALA A 50 -9.68 -16.87 -3.46
C ALA A 50 -10.52 -17.22 -4.70
N ASP A 51 -11.56 -16.43 -4.98
CA ASP A 51 -12.42 -16.66 -6.15
C ASP A 51 -11.65 -16.45 -7.45
N ARG A 52 -10.84 -15.40 -7.51
CA ARG A 52 -9.96 -15.15 -8.66
C ARG A 52 -8.95 -16.29 -8.86
N MET A 53 -8.47 -16.93 -7.80
CA MET A 53 -7.57 -18.09 -7.91
C MET A 53 -8.31 -19.31 -8.48
N ARG A 54 -9.52 -19.60 -8.00
CA ARG A 54 -10.37 -20.70 -8.48
C ARG A 54 -10.70 -20.55 -9.96
N LEU A 55 -11.15 -19.37 -10.37
CA LEU A 55 -11.49 -19.11 -11.78
C LEU A 55 -10.27 -19.17 -12.69
N ASN A 56 -9.10 -18.70 -12.22
CA ASN A 56 -7.87 -18.85 -12.98
C ASN A 56 -7.40 -20.30 -13.12
N ALA A 57 -7.73 -21.18 -12.17
CA ALA A 57 -7.47 -22.60 -12.30
C ALA A 57 -8.32 -23.19 -13.44
N ILE A 58 -9.63 -22.93 -13.44
CA ILE A 58 -10.57 -23.36 -14.50
C ILE A 58 -10.09 -22.89 -15.89
N ARG A 59 -9.75 -21.61 -16.00
CA ARG A 59 -9.26 -20.99 -17.24
C ARG A 59 -8.00 -21.64 -17.81
N LYS A 60 -7.09 -22.09 -16.93
CA LYS A 60 -5.79 -22.67 -17.31
C LYS A 60 -5.81 -24.20 -17.48
N ASN A 61 -6.94 -24.85 -17.23
CA ASN A 61 -7.05 -26.29 -17.39
C ASN A 61 -7.24 -26.66 -18.87
N ASP A 62 -6.59 -27.71 -19.33
CA ASP A 62 -6.73 -28.20 -20.72
C ASP A 62 -7.88 -29.19 -20.90
N ILE A 63 -8.30 -29.86 -19.81
CA ILE A 63 -9.28 -30.96 -19.80
C ILE A 63 -10.73 -30.45 -19.94
N ILE A 64 -11.01 -29.24 -19.44
CA ILE A 64 -12.36 -28.68 -19.35
C ILE A 64 -12.82 -28.22 -20.75
N PRO A 65 -14.11 -28.37 -21.11
CA PRO A 65 -14.64 -27.86 -22.36
C PRO A 65 -14.49 -26.34 -22.48
N PHE A 66 -14.39 -25.87 -23.73
CA PHE A 66 -14.14 -24.47 -24.04
C PHE A 66 -15.21 -23.51 -23.51
N GLU A 67 -16.48 -23.90 -23.56
CA GLU A 67 -17.62 -23.09 -23.08
C GLU A 67 -17.48 -22.68 -21.61
N ILE A 68 -17.04 -23.60 -20.74
CA ILE A 68 -16.82 -23.32 -19.31
C ILE A 68 -15.64 -22.36 -19.13
N LYS A 69 -14.61 -22.45 -19.97
CA LYS A 69 -13.47 -21.52 -19.94
C LYS A 69 -13.92 -20.11 -20.32
N GLU A 70 -14.78 -19.97 -21.34
CA GLU A 70 -15.33 -18.66 -21.73
C GLU A 70 -16.17 -18.04 -20.61
N ILE A 71 -16.97 -18.84 -19.88
CA ILE A 71 -17.73 -18.36 -18.72
C ILE A 71 -16.78 -17.88 -17.62
N ALA A 72 -15.75 -18.67 -17.29
CA ALA A 72 -14.74 -18.29 -16.30
C ALA A 72 -13.98 -17.02 -16.71
N ASP A 73 -13.70 -16.82 -17.99
CA ASP A 73 -13.08 -15.59 -18.51
C ASP A 73 -13.96 -14.36 -18.31
N LYS A 74 -15.27 -14.48 -18.61
CA LYS A 74 -16.25 -13.41 -18.37
C LYS A 74 -16.34 -13.07 -16.89
N GLU A 75 -16.35 -14.06 -16.00
CA GLU A 75 -16.39 -13.85 -14.55
C GLU A 75 -15.10 -13.20 -14.01
N VAL A 76 -13.92 -13.63 -14.48
CA VAL A 76 -12.63 -13.03 -14.09
C VAL A 76 -12.54 -11.57 -14.53
N ALA A 77 -13.13 -11.23 -15.68
CA ALA A 77 -13.22 -9.86 -16.19
C ALA A 77 -14.21 -8.99 -15.41
N ALA A 78 -15.29 -9.56 -14.89
CA ALA A 78 -16.27 -8.88 -14.05
C ALA A 78 -15.72 -8.52 -12.65
N LEU A 79 -14.78 -9.31 -12.12
CA LEU A 79 -14.15 -9.04 -10.82
C LEU A 79 -13.38 -7.71 -10.81
N PRO A 80 -13.30 -7.02 -9.64
CA PRO A 80 -12.58 -5.77 -9.54
C PRO A 80 -11.09 -5.95 -9.87
N ARG A 81 -10.56 -5.10 -10.75
CA ARG A 81 -9.16 -5.16 -11.22
C ARG A 81 -8.13 -5.15 -10.08
N ASP A 82 -8.43 -4.43 -9.01
CA ASP A 82 -7.55 -4.29 -7.85
C ASP A 82 -7.46 -5.55 -6.97
N ALA A 83 -8.32 -6.55 -7.19
CA ALA A 83 -8.21 -7.87 -6.57
C ALA A 83 -7.11 -8.76 -7.19
N SER A 84 -6.34 -8.26 -8.15
CA SER A 84 -5.22 -9.01 -8.72
C SER A 84 -3.96 -8.90 -7.85
N ILE A 85 -3.36 -10.05 -7.51
CA ILE A 85 -2.11 -10.12 -6.72
C ILE A 85 -0.97 -9.32 -7.35
N VAL A 86 -0.89 -9.29 -8.68
CA VAL A 86 0.16 -8.63 -9.46
C VAL A 86 0.21 -7.11 -9.21
N ARG A 87 -0.91 -6.49 -8.82
CA ARG A 87 -0.99 -5.03 -8.60
C ARG A 87 -0.55 -4.60 -7.21
N ILE A 88 -0.49 -5.53 -6.26
CA ILE A 88 -0.05 -5.25 -4.89
C ILE A 88 1.46 -5.02 -4.91
N ARG A 89 1.93 -3.94 -4.28
CA ARG A 89 3.37 -3.71 -4.10
C ARG A 89 3.77 -3.78 -2.64
N GLN A 90 4.90 -4.43 -2.40
CA GLN A 90 5.52 -4.43 -1.08
C GLN A 90 6.20 -3.08 -0.84
N ARG A 91 5.54 -2.22 -0.04
CA ARG A 91 6.05 -0.91 0.37
C ARG A 91 6.64 -0.97 1.77
N CYS A 92 7.52 -0.02 2.08
CA CYS A 92 7.98 0.24 3.44
C CYS A 92 6.78 0.58 4.34
N ALA A 93 6.67 -0.09 5.50
CA ALA A 93 5.59 0.13 6.46
C ALA A 93 5.60 1.55 7.06
N VAL A 94 6.78 2.15 7.22
CA VAL A 94 6.93 3.48 7.84
C VAL A 94 6.84 4.60 6.82
N THR A 95 7.63 4.53 5.74
CA THR A 95 7.79 5.66 4.80
C THR A 95 7.03 5.49 3.48
N SER A 96 6.38 4.35 3.23
CA SER A 96 5.72 3.98 1.95
C SER A 96 6.62 3.85 0.71
N ARG A 97 7.95 3.93 0.88
CA ARG A 97 8.93 3.74 -0.20
C ARG A 97 8.69 2.42 -0.94
N SER A 98 8.65 2.48 -2.28
CA SER A 98 8.29 1.35 -3.14
C SER A 98 9.45 0.41 -3.47
N ARG A 99 10.69 0.91 -3.43
CA ARG A 99 11.90 0.17 -3.86
C ARG A 99 12.91 0.05 -2.72
N GLY A 100 13.74 -0.99 -2.80
CA GLY A 100 14.75 -1.30 -1.78
C GLY A 100 14.10 -1.52 -0.42
N VAL A 101 13.07 -2.37 -0.39
CA VAL A 101 12.39 -2.81 0.84
C VAL A 101 12.99 -4.16 1.21
N VAL A 102 13.48 -4.28 2.44
CA VAL A 102 13.97 -5.55 2.97
C VAL A 102 12.74 -6.37 3.39
N MET A 103 12.44 -7.44 2.65
CA MET A 103 11.15 -8.15 2.75
C MET A 103 10.88 -8.69 4.16
N ARG A 104 11.89 -9.27 4.83
CA ARG A 104 11.77 -9.84 6.18
C ARG A 104 11.19 -8.87 7.22
N TRP A 105 11.61 -7.59 7.18
CA TRP A 105 11.15 -6.56 8.11
C TRP A 105 10.10 -5.61 7.50
N ARG A 106 9.84 -5.69 6.19
CA ARG A 106 8.99 -4.76 5.43
C ARG A 106 9.37 -3.28 5.62
N LEU A 107 10.67 -3.01 5.77
CA LEU A 107 11.24 -1.67 5.93
C LEU A 107 12.06 -1.30 4.71
N SER A 108 12.07 -0.01 4.37
CA SER A 108 13.02 0.52 3.37
C SER A 108 14.45 0.39 3.88
N ARG A 109 15.41 0.24 2.97
CA ARG A 109 16.84 0.15 3.30
C ARG A 109 17.35 1.31 4.20
N MET A 110 16.80 2.51 4.05
CA MET A 110 17.18 3.69 4.83
C MET A 110 16.73 3.56 6.29
N VAL A 111 15.45 3.22 6.50
CA VAL A 111 14.88 3.01 7.84
C VAL A 111 15.48 1.76 8.49
N TRP A 112 15.65 0.69 7.72
CA TRP A 112 16.29 -0.53 8.20
C TRP A 112 17.71 -0.25 8.69
N ARG A 113 18.53 0.47 7.90
CA ARG A 113 19.88 0.88 8.30
C ARG A 113 19.87 1.75 9.56
N HIS A 114 18.99 2.73 9.63
CA HIS A 114 18.85 3.59 10.82
C HIS A 114 18.47 2.80 12.08
N LEU A 115 17.63 1.76 11.98
CA LEU A 115 17.30 0.92 13.12
C LEU A 115 18.44 -0.05 13.49
N ALA A 116 19.13 -0.59 12.49
CA ALA A 116 20.29 -1.47 12.69
C ALA A 116 21.45 -0.74 13.36
N ASP A 117 21.83 0.44 12.85
CA ASP A 117 22.94 1.25 13.40
C ASP A 117 22.67 1.71 14.84
N ASN A 118 21.40 1.87 15.23
CA ASN A 118 20.99 2.24 16.58
C ASN A 118 20.67 1.02 17.47
N ASN A 119 21.04 -0.20 17.07
CA ASN A 119 20.80 -1.45 17.81
C ASN A 119 19.32 -1.68 18.21
N LYS A 120 18.37 -1.19 17.40
CA LYS A 120 16.92 -1.38 17.62
C LYS A 120 16.38 -2.66 16.98
N LEU A 121 17.21 -3.39 16.23
CA LEU A 121 16.88 -4.67 15.62
C LEU A 121 17.68 -5.78 16.32
N SER A 122 16.99 -6.80 16.80
CA SER A 122 17.65 -7.94 17.43
C SER A 122 18.47 -8.74 16.41
N SER A 123 19.67 -9.16 16.82
CA SER A 123 20.59 -10.01 16.04
C SER A 123 21.05 -9.45 14.69
N VAL A 124 20.93 -8.14 14.46
CA VAL A 124 21.48 -7.49 13.26
C VAL A 124 22.81 -6.84 13.63
N GLN A 125 23.90 -7.37 13.07
CA GLN A 125 25.25 -6.81 13.20
C GLN A 125 25.84 -6.48 11.83
N ARG A 126 26.86 -5.62 11.80
CA ARG A 126 27.62 -5.38 10.57
C ARG A 126 28.39 -6.65 10.21
N ALA A 127 28.43 -6.98 8.92
CA ALA A 127 29.24 -8.09 8.44
C ALA A 127 30.72 -7.74 8.66
N MET A 128 31.47 -8.67 9.24
CA MET A 128 32.91 -8.61 9.42
C MET A 128 33.46 -9.84 8.70
N TRP A 129 34.36 -9.62 7.75
CA TRP A 129 35.07 -10.67 7.01
C TRP A 129 36.56 -10.36 7.02
#